data_AF-A0A660QEM1-F1
#
_entry.id   AF-A0A660QEM1-F1
#
_cell.length_a   1.000
_cell.length_b   1.000
_cell.length_c   1.000
_cell.angle_alpha   90.00
_cell.angle_beta   90.00
_cell.angle_gamma   90.00
#
_symmetry.space_group_name_H-M   'P 1'
#
loop_
_entity.id
_entity.type
_entity.pdbx_description
1 polymer ?
#
loop_
_entity_poly.entity_id
_entity_poly.type
_entity_poly.pdbx_seq_one_letter_code
_entity_poly.pdbx_strand_id
1 'polypeptide(L)'
;KVQRGHFYAIIDEVDSILIDEARTPLIISGPSRESASLYRRFASIAKRLSKEVDFTIDEKSRTVILTEEGSKKLEKIIGVENLYDPGNVNNVFHILNALKALHLYKKDVDYVVMNGEIIIVDEFTGRLLPGRRYSGGLHQAIEAKEGVRIREESLTYATITFQNFFRMYEKLAGMTGTAKTEEEEFRQLYDMEVVVIPTNKPMIRKDHDDLIYRTRQEKYEAVVADVKKRFAKGQPVLIGTTSIEKSEHLSTLLRKAQIPHQVLNAKYHEKEAEIVAQAGQKGAVTIATNMAGRGTDIKLGPGVAELGGLCIIGTERHESRRIDNQLRGRSGRQGDPGESRFYLSLEDDLLRIFGGEQLKKVMNILKIERGEPIEHPLLTRLVETVQKKVEGINFAIRKHLMEMDTVLDKQRNSIYSLRDWILSHEDLDEYLEEIIDDVASRRVEEFCSNHDWNIDGLKGSLSVFPKEISDFDGKTFDDAESIKSHIKNKLWEGYRQKQKEIGEEYNRFVRFVSLRAIDENWRQYLEEVEHVKEAVNLRAYGQKDPILEFKRETYAMFDEMMRKINETIAIWMLRIVRIDREKVEKEAKREIENAKSIHEEFDIVNRSQRRKTEKREKAKKRFKIKR
;
A
#
# COMPACT_ATOMS: atom_id res chain seq x y z
N LYS A 1 -21.25 7.60 -3.11
CA LYS A 1 -20.14 8.09 -2.25
C LYS A 1 -20.59 8.08 -0.80
N VAL A 2 -19.75 7.65 0.15
CA VAL A 2 -20.10 7.64 1.59
C VAL A 2 -19.59 8.87 2.35
N GLN A 3 -18.59 9.57 1.81
CA GLN A 3 -18.10 10.85 2.32
C GLN A 3 -18.80 12.02 1.63
N ARG A 4 -18.83 13.18 2.29
CA ARG A 4 -19.52 14.42 1.88
C ARG A 4 -18.57 15.62 1.68
N GLY A 5 -17.31 15.34 1.35
CA GLY A 5 -16.23 16.32 1.32
C GLY A 5 -15.41 16.37 2.63
N HIS A 6 -14.40 17.24 2.65
CA HIS A 6 -13.42 17.37 3.73
C HIS A 6 -13.39 18.81 4.23
N PHE A 7 -14.25 19.14 5.19
CA PHE A 7 -14.39 20.51 5.68
C PHE A 7 -13.42 20.82 6.82
N TYR A 8 -13.62 20.20 7.98
CA TYR A 8 -12.79 20.44 9.16
C TYR A 8 -12.45 19.13 9.88
N ALA A 9 -11.16 18.92 10.16
CA ALA A 9 -10.67 17.84 11.00
C ALA A 9 -9.95 18.39 12.24
N ILE A 10 -10.28 17.82 13.40
CA ILE A 10 -9.50 17.97 14.63
C ILE A 10 -8.89 16.62 14.94
N ILE A 11 -7.57 16.55 14.92
CA ILE A 11 -6.81 15.33 15.10
C ILE A 11 -6.34 15.25 16.55
N ASP A 12 -6.86 14.29 17.30
CA ASP A 12 -6.28 13.93 18.60
C ASP A 12 -4.95 13.22 18.40
N GLU A 13 -4.01 13.43 19.32
CA GLU A 13 -2.68 12.81 19.25
C GLU A 13 -1.96 13.07 17.91
N VAL A 14 -2.07 14.32 17.46
CA VAL A 14 -1.72 14.77 16.10
C VAL A 14 -0.29 14.43 15.69
N ASP A 15 0.65 14.43 16.64
CA ASP A 15 2.04 14.11 16.37
C ASP A 15 2.26 12.64 16.01
N SER A 16 1.46 11.74 16.55
CA SER A 16 1.58 10.35 16.12
C SER A 16 0.89 10.08 14.81
N ILE A 17 -0.28 10.67 14.56
CA ILE A 17 -0.97 10.45 13.29
C ILE A 17 -0.21 11.11 12.14
N LEU A 18 0.21 12.37 12.31
CA LEU A 18 0.80 13.17 11.23
C LEU A 18 2.32 13.03 11.10
N ILE A 19 3.02 12.41 12.05
CA ILE A 19 4.48 12.21 11.98
C ILE A 19 4.85 10.72 12.09
N ASP A 20 4.34 9.98 13.07
CA ASP A 20 4.74 8.58 13.29
C ASP A 20 4.08 7.62 12.29
N GLU A 21 2.75 7.67 12.18
CA GLU A 21 1.96 6.83 11.28
C GLU A 21 2.03 7.30 9.84
N ALA A 22 2.25 8.61 9.64
CA ALA A 22 2.45 9.22 8.34
C ALA A 22 3.73 8.78 7.61
N ARG A 23 4.54 7.90 8.21
CA ARG A 23 5.70 7.26 7.55
C ARG A 23 5.29 6.24 6.51
N THR A 24 4.12 5.63 6.66
CA THR A 24 3.59 4.62 5.74
C THR A 24 2.33 5.13 5.05
N PRO A 25 2.19 4.96 3.73
CA PRO A 25 0.98 5.33 3.03
C PRO A 25 -0.20 4.44 3.45
N LEU A 26 -1.40 5.00 3.36
CA LEU A 26 -2.64 4.25 3.45
C LEU A 26 -2.86 3.50 2.15
N ILE A 27 -2.88 2.18 2.22
CA ILE A 27 -3.04 1.29 1.07
C ILE A 27 -4.34 0.51 1.22
N ILE A 28 -5.19 0.56 0.19
CA ILE A 28 -6.30 -0.37 0.05
C ILE A 28 -5.82 -1.52 -0.81
N SER A 29 -5.60 -2.67 -0.19
CA SER A 29 -5.26 -3.90 -0.89
C SER A 29 -6.39 -4.92 -0.82
N GLY A 30 -6.42 -5.82 -1.79
CA GLY A 30 -7.31 -6.97 -1.76
C GLY A 30 -6.64 -8.21 -2.33
N PRO A 31 -7.08 -9.41 -1.89
CA PRO A 31 -6.57 -10.64 -2.47
C PRO A 31 -6.91 -10.66 -3.96
N SER A 32 -5.97 -11.08 -4.80
CA SER A 32 -6.31 -11.48 -6.16
C SER A 32 -7.35 -12.60 -6.09
N ARG A 33 -8.54 -12.37 -6.66
CA ARG A 33 -9.60 -13.40 -6.77
C ARG A 33 -9.28 -14.44 -7.84
N GLU A 34 -8.17 -14.30 -8.54
CA GLU A 34 -7.83 -15.09 -9.70
C GLU A 34 -7.12 -16.37 -9.29
N SER A 35 -7.75 -17.50 -9.59
CA SER A 35 -7.16 -18.81 -9.31
C SER A 35 -5.87 -19.02 -10.12
N ALA A 36 -4.83 -19.59 -9.51
CA ALA A 36 -3.62 -20.01 -10.21
C ALA A 36 -3.92 -20.93 -11.42
N SER A 37 -5.06 -21.65 -11.40
CA SER A 37 -5.56 -22.43 -12.53
C SER A 37 -5.91 -21.59 -13.77
N LEU A 38 -6.43 -20.36 -13.61
CA LEU A 38 -6.72 -19.47 -14.73
C LEU A 38 -5.45 -19.11 -15.49
N TYR A 39 -4.41 -18.66 -14.79
CA TYR A 39 -3.11 -18.35 -15.41
C TYR A 39 -2.51 -19.54 -16.16
N ARG A 40 -2.58 -20.75 -15.60
CA ARG A 40 -2.12 -21.98 -16.30
C ARG A 40 -2.97 -22.31 -17.54
N ARG A 41 -4.30 -22.13 -17.44
CA ARG A 41 -5.22 -22.32 -18.57
C ARG A 41 -4.86 -21.36 -19.70
N PHE A 42 -4.72 -20.07 -19.40
CA PHE A 42 -4.40 -19.05 -20.41
C PHE A 42 -2.98 -19.19 -20.96
N ALA A 43 -1.99 -19.58 -20.16
CA ALA A 43 -0.65 -19.92 -20.66
C ALA A 43 -0.69 -21.11 -21.65
N SER A 44 -1.59 -22.07 -21.43
CA SER A 44 -1.79 -23.20 -22.36
C SER A 44 -2.54 -22.80 -23.64
N ILE A 45 -3.51 -21.88 -23.53
CA ILE A 45 -4.25 -21.33 -24.68
C ILE A 45 -3.31 -20.47 -25.54
N ALA A 46 -2.49 -19.61 -24.93
CA ALA A 46 -1.55 -18.73 -25.63
C ALA A 46 -0.60 -19.52 -26.55
N LYS A 47 -0.14 -20.71 -26.14
CA LYS A 47 0.70 -21.61 -26.95
C LYS A 47 0.02 -22.14 -28.23
N ARG A 48 -1.30 -22.04 -28.35
CA ARG A 48 -2.10 -22.49 -29.51
C ARG A 48 -2.38 -21.37 -30.51
N LEU A 49 -2.00 -20.14 -30.18
CA LEU A 49 -2.14 -18.98 -31.04
C LEU A 49 -0.87 -18.78 -31.87
N SER A 50 -1.03 -18.42 -33.14
CA SER A 50 0.06 -18.19 -34.08
C SER A 50 0.34 -16.70 -34.22
N LYS A 51 1.62 -16.31 -34.09
CA LYS A 51 2.09 -14.95 -34.37
C LYS A 51 1.76 -14.58 -35.82
N GLU A 52 1.40 -13.32 -36.08
CA GLU A 52 1.02 -12.75 -37.39
C GLU A 52 -0.33 -13.20 -37.98
N VAL A 53 -0.93 -14.28 -37.46
CA VAL A 53 -2.28 -14.70 -37.84
C VAL A 53 -3.28 -14.35 -36.74
N ASP A 54 -3.05 -14.85 -35.53
CA ASP A 54 -3.97 -14.68 -34.41
C ASP A 54 -3.66 -13.40 -33.59
N PHE A 55 -2.42 -12.94 -33.59
CA PHE A 55 -2.01 -11.73 -32.88
C PHE A 55 -0.76 -11.12 -33.51
N THR A 56 -0.62 -9.82 -33.36
CA THR A 56 0.57 -9.06 -33.73
C THR A 56 1.30 -8.58 -32.48
N ILE A 57 2.59 -8.31 -32.62
CA ILE A 57 3.44 -7.81 -31.55
C ILE A 57 4.01 -6.49 -32.04
N ASP A 58 3.86 -5.45 -31.23
CA ASP A 58 4.64 -4.24 -31.40
C ASP A 58 5.82 -4.28 -30.42
N GLU A 59 7.02 -4.49 -30.96
CA GLU A 59 8.25 -4.60 -30.19
C GLU A 59 8.68 -3.25 -29.58
N LYS A 60 8.31 -2.12 -30.21
CA LYS A 60 8.65 -0.79 -29.66
C LYS A 60 7.85 -0.49 -28.40
N SER A 61 6.54 -0.72 -28.42
CA SER A 61 5.68 -0.50 -27.26
C SER A 61 5.61 -1.71 -26.31
N ARG A 62 6.25 -2.83 -26.66
CA ARG A 62 6.14 -4.13 -25.96
C ARG A 62 4.67 -4.49 -25.69
N THR A 63 3.81 -4.30 -26.69
CA THR A 63 2.39 -4.65 -26.62
C THR A 63 2.06 -5.83 -27.53
N VAL A 64 0.99 -6.54 -27.16
CA VAL A 64 0.42 -7.62 -27.97
C VAL A 64 -0.99 -7.22 -28.34
N ILE A 65 -1.32 -7.31 -29.62
CA ILE A 65 -2.65 -6.97 -30.14
C ILE A 65 -3.27 -8.21 -30.76
N LEU A 66 -4.53 -8.48 -30.43
CA LEU A 66 -5.31 -9.56 -31.05
C LEU A 66 -5.87 -9.11 -32.41
N THR A 67 -5.66 -9.94 -33.43
CA THR A 67 -6.33 -9.78 -34.73
C THR A 67 -7.80 -10.21 -34.63
N GLU A 68 -8.59 -9.93 -35.65
CA GLU A 68 -9.98 -10.44 -35.72
C GLU A 68 -10.03 -11.98 -35.74
N GLU A 69 -9.12 -12.62 -36.46
CA GLU A 69 -9.06 -14.08 -36.54
C GLU A 69 -8.71 -14.69 -35.18
N GLY A 70 -7.72 -14.11 -34.48
CA GLY A 70 -7.36 -14.54 -33.14
C GLY A 70 -8.47 -14.32 -32.12
N SER A 71 -9.21 -13.20 -32.24
CA SER A 71 -10.38 -12.92 -31.38
C SER A 71 -11.47 -13.99 -31.58
N LYS A 72 -11.84 -14.30 -32.83
CA LYS A 72 -12.81 -15.35 -33.16
C LYS A 72 -12.36 -16.76 -32.73
N LYS A 73 -11.07 -17.04 -32.85
CA LYS A 73 -10.48 -18.30 -32.40
C LYS A 73 -10.52 -18.42 -30.88
N LEU A 74 -10.23 -17.33 -30.16
CA LEU A 74 -10.31 -17.25 -28.71
C LEU A 74 -11.74 -17.39 -28.20
N GLU A 75 -12.71 -16.75 -28.83
CA GLU A 75 -14.15 -16.89 -28.54
C GLU A 75 -14.58 -18.36 -28.58
N LYS A 76 -14.15 -19.11 -29.62
CA LYS A 76 -14.41 -20.56 -29.72
C LYS A 76 -13.69 -21.39 -28.66
N ILE A 77 -12.44 -21.06 -28.32
CA ILE A 77 -11.64 -21.82 -27.34
C ILE A 77 -12.13 -21.58 -25.91
N ILE A 78 -12.51 -20.34 -25.60
CA ILE A 78 -12.96 -19.92 -24.27
C ILE A 78 -14.44 -20.27 -24.08
N GLY A 79 -15.22 -20.29 -25.17
CA GLY A 79 -16.65 -20.59 -25.18
C GLY A 79 -17.51 -19.34 -24.91
N VAL A 80 -17.12 -18.20 -25.46
CA VAL A 80 -17.83 -16.91 -25.29
C VAL A 80 -18.26 -16.37 -26.65
N GLU A 81 -19.41 -15.68 -26.71
CA GLU A 81 -19.91 -15.10 -27.96
C GLU A 81 -19.07 -13.92 -28.44
N ASN A 82 -18.70 -13.02 -27.52
CA ASN A 82 -17.81 -11.90 -27.80
C ASN A 82 -16.78 -11.73 -26.67
N LEU A 83 -15.52 -11.69 -27.05
CA LEU A 83 -14.39 -11.56 -26.12
C LEU A 83 -14.38 -10.19 -25.40
N TYR A 84 -14.90 -9.14 -26.05
CA TYR A 84 -14.83 -7.76 -25.57
C TYR A 84 -16.05 -7.31 -24.75
N ASP A 85 -16.97 -8.23 -24.44
CA ASP A 85 -18.11 -7.91 -23.59
C ASP A 85 -17.67 -7.60 -22.14
N PRO A 86 -18.42 -6.77 -21.38
CA PRO A 86 -18.11 -6.40 -20.00
C PRO A 86 -17.82 -7.59 -19.06
N GLY A 87 -18.50 -8.72 -19.28
CA GLY A 87 -18.31 -9.94 -18.50
C GLY A 87 -17.02 -10.70 -18.80
N ASN A 88 -16.43 -10.48 -19.98
CA ASN A 88 -15.30 -11.24 -20.51
C ASN A 88 -13.96 -10.51 -20.47
N VAL A 89 -13.94 -9.27 -19.98
CA VAL A 89 -12.72 -8.45 -19.91
C VAL A 89 -11.58 -9.13 -19.13
N ASN A 90 -11.88 -9.91 -18.07
CA ASN A 90 -10.84 -10.68 -17.36
C ASN A 90 -10.17 -11.71 -18.27
N ASN A 91 -10.92 -12.32 -19.20
CA ASN A 91 -10.38 -13.28 -20.14
C ASN A 91 -9.41 -12.60 -21.13
N VAL A 92 -9.76 -11.40 -21.61
CA VAL A 92 -8.88 -10.56 -22.44
C VAL A 92 -7.59 -10.24 -21.69
N PHE A 93 -7.70 -9.78 -20.46
CA PHE A 93 -6.56 -9.44 -19.62
C PHE A 93 -5.59 -10.62 -19.46
N HIS A 94 -6.11 -11.80 -19.09
CA HIS A 94 -5.29 -12.99 -18.91
C HIS A 94 -4.63 -13.49 -20.19
N ILE A 95 -5.34 -13.49 -21.33
CA ILE A 95 -4.75 -13.96 -22.58
C ILE A 95 -3.66 -13.02 -23.08
N LEU A 96 -3.86 -11.69 -22.96
CA LEU A 96 -2.86 -10.70 -23.34
C LEU A 96 -1.60 -10.82 -22.46
N ASN A 97 -1.76 -10.99 -21.15
CA ASN A 97 -0.64 -11.22 -20.24
C ASN A 97 0.09 -12.53 -20.53
N ALA A 98 -0.64 -13.61 -20.85
CA ALA A 98 -0.03 -14.89 -21.23
C ALA A 98 0.76 -14.79 -22.55
N LEU A 99 0.23 -14.08 -23.55
CA LEU A 99 0.92 -13.84 -24.83
C LEU A 99 2.15 -12.95 -24.63
N LYS A 100 2.04 -11.88 -23.82
CA LYS A 100 3.16 -11.00 -23.46
C LYS A 100 4.27 -11.79 -22.77
N ALA A 101 3.94 -12.58 -21.76
CA ALA A 101 4.90 -13.44 -21.06
C ALA A 101 5.59 -14.45 -22.01
N LEU A 102 4.86 -15.02 -22.97
CA LEU A 102 5.39 -16.02 -23.90
C LEU A 102 6.32 -15.41 -24.96
N HIS A 103 5.93 -14.27 -25.54
CA HIS A 103 6.59 -13.72 -26.72
C HIS A 103 7.54 -12.56 -26.44
N LEU A 104 7.23 -11.69 -25.48
CA LEU A 104 7.99 -10.46 -25.20
C LEU A 104 9.01 -10.59 -24.06
N TYR A 105 8.80 -11.53 -23.14
CA TYR A 105 9.70 -11.78 -22.00
C TYR A 105 10.45 -13.09 -22.21
N LYS A 106 11.77 -13.04 -22.21
CA LYS A 106 12.66 -14.18 -22.48
C LYS A 106 13.40 -14.58 -21.20
N LYS A 107 13.46 -15.90 -21.01
CA LYS A 107 14.28 -16.50 -19.96
C LYS A 107 15.75 -16.21 -20.26
N ASP A 108 16.51 -15.92 -19.20
CA ASP A 108 17.94 -15.58 -19.21
C ASP A 108 18.27 -14.25 -19.90
N VAL A 109 17.26 -13.43 -20.20
CA VAL A 109 17.41 -12.05 -20.69
C VAL A 109 16.65 -11.09 -19.78
N ASP A 110 15.33 -11.24 -19.68
CA ASP A 110 14.48 -10.38 -18.86
C ASP A 110 14.33 -10.93 -17.42
N TYR A 111 14.35 -12.26 -17.28
CA TYR A 111 14.23 -12.93 -15.99
C TYR A 111 15.01 -14.25 -15.95
N VAL A 112 15.34 -14.72 -14.76
CA VAL A 112 15.93 -16.05 -14.52
C VAL A 112 15.03 -16.89 -13.62
N VAL A 113 15.15 -18.22 -13.72
CA VAL A 113 14.44 -19.16 -12.86
C VAL A 113 15.42 -19.76 -11.86
N MET A 114 15.32 -19.38 -10.59
CA MET A 114 16.19 -19.88 -9.52
C MET A 114 15.36 -20.40 -8.35
N ASN A 115 15.68 -21.60 -7.84
CA ASN A 115 14.95 -22.23 -6.72
C ASN A 115 13.42 -22.36 -6.94
N GLY A 116 12.98 -22.46 -8.19
CA GLY A 116 11.55 -22.49 -8.53
C GLY A 116 10.84 -21.14 -8.40
N GLU A 117 11.60 -20.04 -8.41
CA GLU A 117 11.10 -18.66 -8.39
C GLU A 117 11.59 -17.89 -9.62
N ILE A 118 10.77 -16.94 -10.08
CA ILE A 118 11.14 -16.01 -11.14
C ILE A 118 11.84 -14.81 -10.50
N ILE A 119 13.03 -14.47 -10.99
CA ILE A 119 13.81 -13.31 -10.54
C ILE A 119 14.04 -12.38 -11.73
N ILE A 120 13.70 -11.10 -11.58
CA ILE A 120 13.85 -10.09 -12.62
C ILE A 120 15.33 -9.74 -12.80
N VAL A 121 15.75 -9.58 -14.06
CA VAL A 121 17.07 -9.05 -14.43
C VAL A 121 16.90 -7.57 -14.77
N ASP A 122 17.70 -6.70 -14.14
CA ASP A 122 17.76 -5.28 -14.48
C ASP A 122 18.36 -5.09 -15.89
N GLU A 123 17.62 -4.45 -16.79
CA GLU A 123 18.00 -4.22 -18.19
C GLU A 123 19.29 -3.39 -18.32
N PHE A 124 19.56 -2.48 -17.37
CA PHE A 124 20.72 -1.59 -17.46
C PHE A 124 21.98 -2.18 -16.80
N THR A 125 21.79 -2.91 -15.70
CA THR A 125 22.92 -3.36 -14.87
C THR A 125 23.17 -4.87 -14.92
N GLY A 126 22.23 -5.64 -15.48
CA GLY A 126 22.26 -7.11 -15.49
C GLY A 126 22.13 -7.73 -14.08
N ARG A 127 21.81 -6.93 -13.06
CA ARG A 127 21.69 -7.41 -11.67
C ARG A 127 20.37 -8.15 -11.50
N LEU A 128 20.43 -9.20 -10.69
CA LEU A 128 19.24 -9.90 -10.21
C LEU A 128 18.54 -9.07 -9.13
N LEU A 129 17.22 -8.91 -9.27
CA LEU A 129 16.38 -8.17 -8.34
C LEU A 129 15.47 -9.14 -7.55
N PRO A 130 16.01 -9.84 -6.54
CA PRO A 130 15.22 -10.77 -5.73
C PRO A 130 14.15 -10.03 -4.91
N GLY A 131 12.97 -10.62 -4.82
CA GLY A 131 11.82 -10.05 -4.11
C GLY A 131 10.99 -9.07 -4.94
N ARG A 132 11.44 -8.66 -6.13
CA ARG A 132 10.65 -7.84 -7.06
C ARG A 132 9.80 -8.71 -7.99
N ARG A 133 8.60 -8.22 -8.31
CA ARG A 133 7.65 -8.87 -9.23
C ARG A 133 7.25 -7.89 -10.33
N TYR A 134 6.84 -8.42 -11.47
CA TYR A 134 6.28 -7.60 -12.56
C TYR A 134 4.83 -7.28 -12.25
N SER A 135 4.42 -6.06 -12.53
CA SER A 135 3.08 -5.52 -12.26
C SER A 135 1.98 -6.14 -13.13
N GLY A 136 0.73 -5.88 -12.76
CA GLY A 136 -0.44 -6.14 -13.62
C GLY A 136 -0.64 -7.61 -14.00
N GLY A 137 -0.31 -8.54 -13.10
CA GLY A 137 -0.52 -9.98 -13.34
C GLY A 137 0.49 -10.64 -14.29
N LEU A 138 1.48 -9.89 -14.80
CA LEU A 138 2.47 -10.40 -15.74
C LEU A 138 3.43 -11.41 -15.09
N HIS A 139 3.80 -11.20 -13.82
CA HIS A 139 4.72 -12.09 -13.13
C HIS A 139 4.11 -13.49 -12.96
N GLN A 140 2.82 -13.56 -12.63
CA GLN A 140 2.04 -14.80 -12.53
C GLN A 140 1.92 -15.49 -13.90
N ALA A 141 1.80 -14.71 -14.98
CA ALA A 141 1.80 -15.26 -16.34
C ALA A 141 3.16 -15.87 -16.71
N ILE A 142 4.28 -15.27 -16.29
CA ILE A 142 5.63 -15.84 -16.46
C ILE A 142 5.81 -17.08 -15.57
N GLU A 143 5.34 -17.05 -14.32
CA GLU A 143 5.34 -18.20 -13.42
C GLU A 143 4.56 -19.38 -14.05
N ALA A 144 3.41 -19.09 -14.67
CA ALA A 144 2.59 -20.08 -15.38
C ALA A 144 3.26 -20.61 -16.66
N LYS A 145 3.97 -19.75 -17.41
CA LYS A 145 4.74 -20.11 -18.60
C LYS A 145 5.86 -21.10 -18.27
N GLU A 146 6.63 -20.81 -17.22
CA GLU A 146 7.77 -21.63 -16.78
C GLU A 146 7.36 -22.83 -15.92
N GLY A 147 6.08 -22.94 -15.56
CA GLY A 147 5.55 -24.06 -14.79
C GLY A 147 5.95 -24.05 -13.31
N VAL A 148 6.35 -22.89 -12.76
CA VAL A 148 6.70 -22.73 -11.36
C VAL A 148 5.46 -22.47 -10.49
N ARG A 149 5.65 -22.39 -9.16
CA ARG A 149 4.55 -22.13 -8.23
C ARG A 149 4.08 -20.69 -8.38
N ILE A 150 2.84 -20.53 -8.87
CA ILE A 150 2.20 -19.22 -8.97
C ILE A 150 1.89 -18.71 -7.57
N ARG A 151 2.42 -17.56 -7.20
CA ARG A 151 2.17 -16.92 -5.90
C ARG A 151 1.03 -15.94 -6.03
N GLU A 152 0.07 -16.04 -5.12
CA GLU A 152 -0.99 -15.04 -4.97
C GLU A 152 -0.36 -13.67 -4.71
N GLU A 153 -0.94 -12.65 -5.34
CA GLU A 153 -0.52 -11.27 -5.16
C GLU A 153 -1.66 -10.49 -4.53
N SER A 154 -1.26 -9.59 -3.64
CA SER A 154 -2.12 -8.57 -3.07
C SER A 154 -2.14 -7.41 -4.04
N LEU A 155 -3.27 -7.16 -4.68
CA LEU A 155 -3.42 -6.04 -5.60
C LEU A 155 -3.66 -4.76 -4.79
N THR A 156 -2.92 -3.70 -5.11
CA THR A 156 -3.12 -2.36 -4.53
C THR A 156 -4.14 -1.61 -5.37
N TYR A 157 -5.32 -1.31 -4.81
CA TYR A 157 -6.39 -0.59 -5.51
C TYR A 157 -6.26 0.92 -5.42
N ALA A 158 -5.83 1.42 -4.26
CA ALA A 158 -5.67 2.84 -4.00
C ALA A 158 -4.59 3.06 -2.96
N THR A 159 -3.88 4.18 -3.09
CA THR A 159 -2.86 4.61 -2.14
C THR A 159 -2.94 6.12 -1.93
N ILE A 160 -2.77 6.56 -0.69
CA ILE A 160 -2.66 7.97 -0.30
C ILE A 160 -1.83 8.08 0.98
N THR A 161 -0.99 9.09 1.10
CA THR A 161 -0.28 9.37 2.35
C THR A 161 -1.18 10.10 3.33
N PHE A 162 -0.97 9.92 4.64
CA PHE A 162 -1.69 10.69 5.66
C PHE A 162 -1.52 12.20 5.47
N GLN A 163 -0.31 12.62 5.09
CA GLN A 163 0.01 14.01 4.75
C GLN A 163 -0.99 14.55 3.72
N ASN A 164 -1.07 13.90 2.56
CA ASN A 164 -1.90 14.38 1.47
C ASN A 164 -3.40 14.24 1.78
N PHE A 165 -3.81 13.18 2.48
CA PHE A 165 -5.20 13.00 2.90
C PHE A 165 -5.67 14.15 3.79
N PHE A 166 -4.92 14.50 4.83
CA PHE A 166 -5.33 15.57 5.75
C PHE A 166 -5.22 16.97 5.13
N ARG A 167 -4.36 17.15 4.13
CA ARG A 167 -4.30 18.40 3.33
C ARG A 167 -5.53 18.61 2.44
N MET A 168 -6.38 17.60 2.24
CA MET A 168 -7.65 17.77 1.52
C MET A 168 -8.68 18.55 2.34
N TYR A 169 -8.50 18.69 3.66
CA TYR A 169 -9.43 19.42 4.52
C TYR A 169 -9.24 20.92 4.38
N GLU A 170 -10.34 21.67 4.25
CA GLU A 170 -10.30 23.15 4.22
C GLU A 170 -9.69 23.74 5.49
N LYS A 171 -9.94 23.11 6.64
CA LYS A 171 -9.35 23.45 7.92
C LYS A 171 -8.80 22.21 8.61
N LEU A 172 -7.61 22.35 9.19
CA LEU A 172 -6.98 21.31 9.99
C LEU A 172 -6.59 21.87 11.36
N ALA A 173 -6.86 21.10 12.41
CA ALA A 173 -6.39 21.37 13.76
C ALA A 173 -5.96 20.07 14.42
N GLY A 174 -5.13 20.16 15.44
CA GLY A 174 -4.69 18.99 16.18
C GLY A 174 -4.30 19.33 17.61
N MET A 175 -4.30 18.31 18.46
CA MET A 175 -3.92 18.42 19.86
C MET A 175 -3.00 17.28 20.25
N THR A 176 -1.99 17.59 21.07
CA THR A 176 -1.06 16.62 21.65
C THR A 176 -0.26 17.30 22.76
N GLY A 177 0.29 16.51 23.68
CA GLY A 177 1.20 17.00 24.72
C GLY A 177 2.61 17.30 24.21
N THR A 178 2.98 16.88 23.00
CA THR A 178 4.40 16.81 22.59
C THR A 178 4.70 17.33 21.18
N ALA A 179 4.02 18.37 20.70
CA ALA A 179 4.21 18.90 19.34
C ALA A 179 5.36 19.91 19.16
N LYS A 180 5.75 20.66 20.20
CA LYS A 180 6.63 21.85 20.04
C LYS A 180 8.02 21.54 19.48
N THR A 181 8.53 20.33 19.71
CA THR A 181 9.85 19.91 19.19
C THR A 181 9.87 19.78 17.66
N GLU A 182 8.72 19.49 17.05
CA GLU A 182 8.55 19.24 15.61
C GLU A 182 7.68 20.34 14.97
N GLU A 183 7.66 21.55 15.56
CA GLU A 183 6.86 22.67 15.04
C GLU A 183 7.20 23.02 13.59
N GLU A 184 8.48 22.92 13.22
CA GLU A 184 8.91 23.16 11.84
C GLU A 184 8.28 22.15 10.87
N GLU A 185 8.13 20.89 11.28
CA GLU A 185 7.48 19.86 10.47
C GLU A 185 5.98 20.15 10.32
N PHE A 186 5.27 20.51 11.40
CA PHE A 186 3.86 20.91 11.31
C PHE A 186 3.65 22.14 10.41
N ARG A 187 4.53 23.14 10.52
CA ARG A 187 4.45 24.35 9.71
C ARG A 187 4.75 24.07 8.24
N GLN A 188 5.81 23.31 7.92
CA GLN A 188 6.21 23.06 6.54
C GLN A 188 5.29 22.08 5.81
N LEU A 189 4.80 21.04 6.48
CA LEU A 189 4.02 19.98 5.82
C LEU A 189 2.51 20.22 5.86
N TYR A 190 2.00 20.86 6.91
CA TYR A 190 0.56 20.99 7.17
C TYR A 190 0.07 22.43 7.34
N ASP A 191 0.95 23.43 7.26
CA ASP A 191 0.64 24.84 7.53
C ASP A 191 0.00 25.05 8.92
N MET A 192 0.50 24.31 9.91
CA MET A 192 0.01 24.36 11.29
C MET A 192 1.07 24.92 12.24
N GLU A 193 0.69 25.93 13.01
CA GLU A 193 1.53 26.45 14.10
C GLU A 193 1.27 25.70 15.41
N VAL A 194 2.32 25.57 16.23
CA VAL A 194 2.22 24.90 17.54
C VAL A 194 2.11 25.93 18.66
N VAL A 195 0.92 26.00 19.26
CA VAL A 195 0.63 26.81 20.44
C VAL A 195 0.80 25.96 21.70
N VAL A 196 1.74 26.35 22.57
CA VAL A 196 1.95 25.68 23.87
C VAL A 196 0.95 26.24 24.88
N ILE A 197 -0.05 25.43 25.23
CA ILE A 197 -1.05 25.79 26.23
C ILE A 197 -0.45 25.63 27.64
N PRO A 198 -0.51 26.64 28.52
CA PRO A 198 -0.06 26.51 29.90
C PRO A 198 -0.79 25.40 30.65
N THR A 199 -0.08 24.71 31.55
CA THR A 199 -0.70 23.66 32.37
C THR A 199 -1.67 24.27 33.38
N ASN A 200 -2.78 23.57 33.65
CA ASN A 200 -3.79 24.01 34.63
C ASN A 200 -3.21 24.21 36.04
N LYS A 201 -2.27 23.34 36.43
CA LYS A 201 -1.52 23.43 37.69
C LYS A 201 -0.02 23.40 37.40
N PRO A 202 0.83 23.94 38.30
CA PRO A 202 2.28 23.88 38.15
C PRO A 202 2.78 22.44 38.02
N MET A 203 3.68 22.19 37.07
CA MET A 203 4.30 20.89 36.87
C MET A 203 5.44 20.71 37.87
N ILE A 204 5.29 19.77 38.81
CA ILE A 204 6.25 19.53 39.91
C ILE A 204 6.96 18.17 39.81
N ARG A 205 6.82 17.46 38.68
CA ARG A 205 7.49 16.18 38.44
C ARG A 205 9.00 16.38 38.46
N LYS A 206 9.72 15.46 39.10
CA LYS A 206 11.18 15.44 39.14
C LYS A 206 11.70 14.62 37.96
N ASP A 207 12.15 15.30 36.93
CA ASP A 207 12.83 14.68 35.79
C ASP A 207 14.32 14.58 36.12
N HIS A 208 14.78 13.36 36.41
CA HIS A 208 16.18 13.08 36.75
C HIS A 208 17.07 13.03 35.50
N ASP A 209 18.37 13.22 35.70
CA ASP A 209 19.37 13.04 34.65
C ASP A 209 19.45 11.58 34.18
N ASP A 210 19.99 11.43 32.98
CA ASP A 210 20.15 10.13 32.33
C ASP A 210 21.29 9.33 32.98
N LEU A 211 21.04 8.04 33.24
CA LEU A 211 22.06 7.10 33.72
C LEU A 211 22.64 6.31 32.54
N ILE A 212 23.94 6.46 32.29
CA ILE A 212 24.62 5.82 31.15
C ILE A 212 25.54 4.71 31.65
N TYR A 213 25.29 3.47 31.21
CA TYR A 213 26.04 2.26 31.52
C TYR A 213 26.94 1.83 30.35
N ARG A 214 27.94 0.97 30.61
CA ARG A 214 28.79 0.46 29.52
C ARG A 214 28.07 -0.57 28.67
N THR A 215 27.34 -1.48 29.30
CA THR A 215 26.69 -2.62 28.61
C THR A 215 25.18 -2.63 28.82
N ARG A 216 24.45 -3.29 27.92
CA ARG A 216 23.00 -3.52 28.09
C ARG A 216 22.70 -4.34 29.34
N GLN A 217 23.56 -5.28 29.71
CA GLN A 217 23.38 -6.14 30.88
C GLN A 217 23.37 -5.31 32.17
N GLU A 218 24.40 -4.49 32.38
CA GLU A 218 24.50 -3.59 33.55
C GLU A 218 23.29 -2.64 33.64
N LYS A 219 22.85 -2.11 32.50
CA LYS A 219 21.66 -1.27 32.40
C LYS A 219 20.42 -1.97 32.92
N TYR A 220 20.13 -3.18 32.44
CA TYR A 220 18.92 -3.92 32.84
C TYR A 220 18.98 -4.37 34.30
N GLU A 221 20.16 -4.77 34.80
CA GLU A 221 20.36 -5.08 36.21
C GLU A 221 20.06 -3.87 37.11
N ALA A 222 20.52 -2.69 36.70
CA ALA A 222 20.25 -1.45 37.41
C ALA A 222 18.76 -1.04 37.37
N VAL A 223 18.09 -1.22 36.22
CA VAL A 223 16.64 -1.00 36.11
C VAL A 223 15.89 -1.90 37.09
N VAL A 224 16.21 -3.20 37.13
CA VAL A 224 15.57 -4.16 38.05
C VAL A 224 15.85 -3.79 39.50
N ALA A 225 17.06 -3.34 39.82
CA ALA A 225 17.41 -2.88 41.17
C ALA A 225 16.61 -1.64 41.59
N ASP A 226 16.42 -0.66 40.71
CA ASP A 226 15.59 0.53 41.00
C ASP A 226 14.11 0.17 41.18
N VAL A 227 13.58 -0.68 40.29
CA VAL A 227 12.21 -1.19 40.41
C VAL A 227 12.03 -1.92 41.74
N LYS A 228 12.98 -2.76 42.15
CA LYS A 228 12.94 -3.47 43.43
C LYS A 228 12.89 -2.52 44.62
N LYS A 229 13.70 -1.45 44.60
CA LYS A 229 13.74 -0.42 45.65
C LYS A 229 12.41 0.33 45.73
N ARG A 230 11.85 0.75 44.59
CA ARG A 230 10.58 1.48 44.51
C ARG A 230 9.38 0.60 44.89
N PHE A 231 9.39 -0.65 44.44
CA PHE A 231 8.38 -1.65 44.80
C PHE A 231 8.39 -1.93 46.31
N ALA A 232 9.57 -2.08 46.94
CA ALA A 232 9.69 -2.24 48.39
C ALA A 232 9.18 -1.03 49.19
N LYS A 233 9.33 0.19 48.63
CA LYS A 233 8.74 1.43 49.17
C LYS A 233 7.21 1.50 48.95
N GLY A 234 6.68 0.71 48.01
CA GLY A 234 5.28 0.75 47.57
C GLY A 234 4.99 1.82 46.50
N GLN A 235 6.01 2.48 45.95
CA GLN A 235 5.83 3.48 44.90
C GLN A 235 5.52 2.78 43.56
N PRO A 236 4.46 3.19 42.83
CA PRO A 236 4.16 2.60 41.54
C PRO A 236 5.20 2.96 40.48
N VAL A 237 5.46 2.01 39.58
CA VAL A 237 6.45 2.15 38.51
C VAL A 237 5.83 1.78 37.17
N LEU A 238 6.00 2.67 36.19
CA LEU A 238 5.72 2.42 34.79
C LEU A 238 7.04 2.41 34.01
N ILE A 239 7.33 1.29 33.37
CA ILE A 239 8.57 1.06 32.63
C ILE A 239 8.26 1.07 31.13
N GLY A 240 8.85 2.01 30.39
CA GLY A 240 8.72 2.10 28.93
C GLY A 240 9.88 1.40 28.23
N THR A 241 9.56 0.53 27.27
CA THR A 241 10.51 -0.17 26.39
C THR A 241 10.19 0.12 24.92
N THR A 242 11.12 -0.14 24.00
CA THR A 242 10.91 0.12 22.56
C THR A 242 10.38 -1.07 21.76
N SER A 243 10.49 -2.29 22.29
CA SER A 243 10.08 -3.50 21.58
C SER A 243 9.53 -4.57 22.50
N ILE A 244 8.68 -5.45 21.95
CA ILE A 244 8.07 -6.57 22.67
C ILE A 244 9.15 -7.50 23.23
N GLU A 245 10.21 -7.75 22.45
CA GLU A 245 11.36 -8.56 22.88
C GLU A 245 12.01 -8.01 24.15
N LYS A 246 12.24 -6.69 24.22
CA LYS A 246 12.81 -6.04 25.41
C LYS A 246 11.85 -6.10 26.60
N SER A 247 10.55 -5.95 26.37
CA SER A 247 9.53 -6.11 27.40
C SER A 247 9.51 -7.51 28.01
N GLU A 248 9.54 -8.55 27.18
CA GLU A 248 9.56 -9.95 27.63
C GLU A 248 10.89 -10.30 28.33
N HIS A 249 12.00 -9.76 27.84
CA HIS A 249 13.30 -9.90 28.51
C HIS A 249 13.27 -9.29 29.92
N LEU A 250 12.79 -8.04 30.05
CA LEU A 250 12.69 -7.37 31.34
C LEU A 250 11.69 -8.06 32.28
N SER A 251 10.55 -8.50 31.76
CA SER A 251 9.56 -9.33 32.47
C SER A 251 10.22 -10.57 33.08
N THR A 252 11.05 -11.28 32.30
CA THR A 252 11.80 -12.44 32.79
C THR A 252 12.73 -12.08 33.96
N LEU A 253 13.43 -10.94 33.89
CA LEU A 253 14.31 -10.47 34.97
C LEU A 253 13.51 -10.08 36.23
N LEU A 254 12.37 -9.41 36.07
CA LEU A 254 11.50 -9.05 37.20
C LEU A 254 10.87 -10.29 37.86
N ARG A 255 10.50 -11.33 37.08
CA ARG A 255 10.04 -12.62 37.64
C ARG A 255 11.12 -13.30 38.46
N LYS A 256 12.37 -13.31 37.98
CA LYS A 256 13.51 -13.83 38.74
C LYS A 256 13.73 -13.06 40.05
N ALA A 257 13.48 -11.75 40.04
CA ALA A 257 13.52 -10.90 41.23
C ALA A 257 12.27 -10.98 42.12
N GLN A 258 11.29 -11.84 41.79
CA GLN A 258 10.02 -12.02 42.50
C GLN A 258 9.16 -10.75 42.61
N ILE A 259 9.22 -9.89 41.60
CA ILE A 259 8.42 -8.65 41.55
C ILE A 259 7.17 -8.90 40.69
N PRO A 260 5.95 -8.84 41.26
CA PRO A 260 4.72 -8.96 40.49
C PRO A 260 4.59 -7.74 39.56
N HIS A 261 4.29 -7.99 38.28
CA HIS A 261 4.18 -6.94 37.28
C HIS A 261 3.21 -7.33 36.17
N GLN A 262 2.76 -6.32 35.43
CA GLN A 262 1.95 -6.45 34.22
C GLN A 262 2.77 -6.06 32.99
N VAL A 263 2.48 -6.66 31.83
CA VAL A 263 3.16 -6.37 30.55
C VAL A 263 2.12 -5.99 29.52
N LEU A 264 2.33 -4.87 28.84
CA LEU A 264 1.45 -4.33 27.81
C LEU A 264 2.19 -4.30 26.48
N ASN A 265 1.64 -4.99 25.49
CA ASN A 265 2.30 -5.25 24.19
C ASN A 265 1.53 -4.64 23.00
N ALA A 266 0.61 -3.71 23.24
CA ALA A 266 -0.22 -3.04 22.22
C ALA A 266 -1.03 -4.00 21.33
N LYS A 267 -1.50 -5.13 21.91
CA LYS A 267 -2.30 -6.13 21.19
C LYS A 267 -3.80 -6.03 21.48
N TYR A 268 -4.19 -5.58 22.67
CA TYR A 268 -5.59 -5.55 23.11
C TYR A 268 -5.91 -4.23 23.80
N HIS A 269 -6.27 -3.20 23.03
CA HIS A 269 -6.43 -1.84 23.54
C HIS A 269 -7.40 -1.70 24.73
N GLU A 270 -8.56 -2.35 24.70
CA GLU A 270 -9.56 -2.26 25.78
C GLU A 270 -9.05 -2.83 27.11
N LYS A 271 -8.47 -4.04 27.08
CA LYS A 271 -7.90 -4.67 28.28
C LYS A 271 -6.67 -3.95 28.78
N GLU A 272 -5.86 -3.40 27.87
CA GLU A 272 -4.68 -2.62 28.23
C GLU A 272 -5.07 -1.32 28.94
N ALA A 273 -6.15 -0.65 28.52
CA ALA A 273 -6.67 0.54 29.19
C ALA A 273 -7.06 0.26 30.65
N GLU A 274 -7.74 -0.86 30.92
CA GLU A 274 -8.09 -1.27 32.29
C GLU A 274 -6.85 -1.49 33.17
N ILE A 275 -5.83 -2.13 32.62
CA ILE A 275 -4.57 -2.39 33.34
C ILE A 275 -3.80 -1.08 33.60
N VAL A 276 -3.74 -0.19 32.61
CA VAL A 276 -3.01 1.08 32.69
C VAL A 276 -3.67 2.04 33.69
N ALA A 277 -5.00 2.06 33.75
CA ALA A 277 -5.73 2.85 34.75
C ALA A 277 -5.35 2.45 36.19
N GLN A 278 -4.94 1.20 36.41
CA GLN A 278 -4.47 0.69 37.70
C GLN A 278 -2.96 0.86 37.93
N ALA A 279 -2.19 1.35 36.94
CA ALA A 279 -0.73 1.50 37.06
C ALA A 279 -0.31 2.53 38.12
N GLY A 280 -1.22 3.41 38.54
CA GLY A 280 -0.99 4.41 39.59
C GLY A 280 -1.27 3.92 41.02
N GLN A 281 -1.64 2.64 41.20
CA GLN A 281 -1.93 2.08 42.52
C GLN A 281 -0.67 1.69 43.29
N LYS A 282 -0.73 1.70 44.63
CA LYS A 282 0.41 1.39 45.50
C LYS A 282 0.98 0.00 45.17
N GLY A 283 2.29 -0.06 44.91
CA GLY A 283 3.01 -1.28 44.53
C GLY A 283 2.76 -1.78 43.11
N ALA A 284 2.04 -1.04 42.26
CA ALA A 284 1.85 -1.44 40.87
C ALA A 284 3.16 -1.33 40.07
N VAL A 285 3.52 -2.39 39.33
CA VAL A 285 4.64 -2.39 38.38
C VAL A 285 4.10 -2.77 37.01
N THR A 286 4.27 -1.88 36.04
CA THR A 286 3.74 -2.05 34.68
C THR A 286 4.84 -1.84 33.67
N ILE A 287 5.04 -2.80 32.76
CA ILE A 287 5.90 -2.66 31.59
C ILE A 287 5.01 -2.31 30.39
N ALA A 288 5.32 -1.21 29.70
CA ALA A 288 4.62 -0.77 28.51
C ALA A 288 5.57 -0.75 27.31
N THR A 289 5.26 -1.56 26.31
CA THR A 289 5.95 -1.52 25.02
C THR A 289 5.49 -0.29 24.22
N ASN A 290 6.42 0.59 23.86
CA ASN A 290 6.18 1.85 23.18
C ASN A 290 5.04 2.64 23.85
N MET A 291 3.97 2.89 23.10
CA MET A 291 2.83 3.68 23.51
C MET A 291 1.66 2.85 24.07
N ALA A 292 1.86 1.59 24.46
CA ALA A 292 0.78 0.76 25.01
C ALA A 292 0.03 1.49 26.14
N GLY A 293 -1.30 1.47 26.12
CA GLY A 293 -2.12 2.25 27.05
C GLY A 293 -2.19 3.76 26.80
N ARG A 294 -1.93 4.22 25.57
CA ARG A 294 -2.09 5.65 25.21
C ARG A 294 -3.54 6.11 25.43
N GLY A 295 -3.72 7.39 25.75
CA GLY A 295 -5.04 8.00 25.95
C GLY A 295 -5.69 7.65 27.29
N THR A 296 -5.16 6.67 28.02
CA THR A 296 -5.68 6.30 29.34
C THR A 296 -4.98 7.10 30.43
N ASP A 297 -5.78 7.76 31.28
CA ASP A 297 -5.30 8.54 32.40
C ASP A 297 -4.86 7.63 33.56
N ILE A 298 -3.67 7.89 34.13
CA ILE A 298 -3.14 7.13 35.27
C ILE A 298 -3.28 7.98 36.53
N LYS A 299 -4.34 7.71 37.30
CA LYS A 299 -4.60 8.41 38.56
C LYS A 299 -3.80 7.79 39.69
N LEU A 300 -3.25 8.63 40.55
CA LEU A 300 -2.54 8.17 41.74
C LEU A 300 -3.52 7.56 42.75
N GLY A 301 -3.21 6.35 43.23
CA GLY A 301 -3.97 5.69 44.29
C GLY A 301 -3.78 6.36 45.67
N PRO A 302 -4.58 5.97 46.67
CA PRO A 302 -4.47 6.50 48.03
C PRO A 302 -3.05 6.33 48.62
N GLY A 303 -2.49 7.40 49.19
CA GLY A 303 -1.15 7.41 49.80
C GLY A 303 0.02 7.36 48.81
N VAL A 304 -0.21 7.31 47.49
CA VAL A 304 0.86 7.24 46.48
C VAL A 304 1.58 8.58 46.30
N ALA A 305 0.86 9.70 46.44
CA ALA A 305 1.45 11.03 46.34
C ALA A 305 2.57 11.25 47.38
N GLU A 306 2.37 10.78 48.61
CA GLU A 306 3.33 10.82 49.72
C GLU A 306 4.59 9.98 49.45
N LEU A 307 4.44 8.92 48.64
CA LEU A 307 5.55 8.06 48.22
C LEU A 307 6.40 8.67 47.10
N GLY A 308 6.04 9.85 46.59
CA GLY A 308 6.69 10.52 45.46
C GLY A 308 5.93 10.40 44.14
N GLY A 309 4.70 9.85 44.16
CA GLY A 309 3.87 9.68 42.98
C GLY A 309 4.33 8.56 42.05
N LEU A 310 3.83 8.57 40.81
CA LEU A 310 4.19 7.58 39.79
C LEU A 310 5.64 7.80 39.30
N CYS A 311 6.45 6.76 39.36
CA CYS A 311 7.78 6.77 38.75
C CYS A 311 7.75 6.23 37.33
N ILE A 312 8.31 6.99 36.39
CA ILE A 312 8.55 6.60 35.02
C ILE A 312 9.99 6.14 34.85
N ILE A 313 10.19 4.95 34.29
CA ILE A 313 11.50 4.43 33.91
C ILE A 313 11.54 4.23 32.40
N GLY A 314 12.43 4.94 31.70
CA GLY A 314 12.76 4.64 30.31
C GLY A 314 13.94 3.67 30.24
N THR A 315 13.79 2.52 29.59
CA THR A 315 14.89 1.54 29.45
C THR A 315 15.91 1.90 28.36
N GLU A 316 15.62 2.96 27.61
CA GLU A 316 16.46 3.57 26.59
C GLU A 316 15.82 4.91 26.17
N ARG A 317 16.54 5.66 25.34
CA ARG A 317 16.02 6.85 24.65
C ARG A 317 15.57 6.49 23.24
N HIS A 318 14.44 7.03 22.81
CA HIS A 318 14.00 6.90 21.42
C HIS A 318 14.81 7.82 20.49
N GLU A 319 14.71 7.59 19.19
CA GLU A 319 15.25 8.51 18.19
C GLU A 319 14.64 9.90 18.28
N SER A 320 13.36 9.99 18.64
CA SER A 320 12.63 11.23 18.84
C SER A 320 12.36 11.50 20.32
N ARG A 321 12.73 12.70 20.78
CA ARG A 321 12.47 13.24 22.13
C ARG A 321 10.98 13.29 22.44
N ARG A 322 10.15 13.38 21.41
CA ARG A 322 8.70 13.42 21.51
C ARG A 322 8.16 12.19 22.24
N ILE A 323 8.61 11.00 21.84
CA ILE A 323 8.17 9.72 22.41
C ILE A 323 8.65 9.59 23.87
N ASP A 324 9.88 9.99 24.16
CA ASP A 324 10.39 10.03 25.54
C ASP A 324 9.56 10.98 26.42
N ASN A 325 9.20 12.15 25.91
CA ASN A 325 8.39 13.14 26.62
C ASN A 325 6.94 12.66 26.81
N GLN A 326 6.38 11.90 25.87
CA GLN A 326 5.08 11.25 26.05
C GLN A 326 5.13 10.24 27.19
N LEU A 327 6.20 9.43 27.28
CA LEU A 327 6.40 8.50 28.39
C LEU A 327 6.52 9.25 29.72
N ARG A 328 7.32 10.31 29.80
CA ARG A 328 7.44 11.18 30.99
C ARG A 328 6.09 11.79 31.39
N GLY A 329 5.33 12.27 30.40
CA GLY A 329 4.01 12.90 30.54
C GLY A 329 2.94 11.98 31.12
N ARG A 330 3.21 10.67 31.26
CA ARG A 330 2.31 9.76 31.98
C ARG A 330 2.33 9.97 33.50
N SER A 331 3.33 10.66 34.03
CA SER A 331 3.42 11.07 35.44
C SER A 331 3.37 12.59 35.60
N GLY A 332 3.05 13.06 36.80
CA GLY A 332 2.98 14.49 37.15
C GLY A 332 1.72 15.21 36.64
N ARG A 333 0.61 14.47 36.47
CA ARG A 333 -0.64 14.99 35.91
C ARG A 333 -1.31 15.94 36.90
N GLN A 334 -1.89 17.05 36.40
CA GLN A 334 -2.59 18.03 37.24
C GLN A 334 -1.79 18.48 38.49
N GLY A 335 -0.46 18.60 38.37
CA GLY A 335 0.41 19.01 39.48
C GLY A 335 0.65 17.92 40.52
N ASP A 336 0.33 16.66 40.21
CA ASP A 336 0.70 15.52 41.05
C ASP A 336 2.23 15.41 41.16
N PRO A 337 2.75 14.90 42.30
CA PRO A 337 4.15 14.51 42.38
C PRO A 337 4.43 13.35 41.44
N GLY A 338 5.68 13.23 41.01
CA GLY A 338 6.11 12.16 40.14
C GLY A 338 7.61 12.22 39.89
N GLU A 339 8.14 11.14 39.33
CA GLU A 339 9.54 11.04 38.95
C GLU A 339 9.67 10.48 37.54
N SER A 340 10.70 10.89 36.81
CA SER A 340 11.11 10.20 35.59
C SER A 340 12.62 10.01 35.55
N ARG A 341 13.07 8.86 35.05
CA ARG A 341 14.49 8.52 34.91
C ARG A 341 14.73 7.63 33.70
N PHE A 342 15.77 7.91 32.94
CA PHE A 342 16.15 7.14 31.75
C PHE A 342 17.46 6.39 31.99
N TYR A 343 17.49 5.14 31.57
CA TYR A 343 18.62 4.23 31.66
C TYR A 343 19.11 3.96 30.24
N LEU A 344 20.38 4.23 29.97
CA LEU A 344 20.98 4.03 28.66
C LEU A 344 22.22 3.15 28.76
N SER A 345 22.61 2.55 27.64
CA SER A 345 23.89 1.88 27.49
C SER A 345 24.62 2.35 26.25
N LEU A 346 25.95 2.29 26.26
CA LEU A 346 26.77 2.59 25.07
C LEU A 346 26.51 1.63 23.89
N GLU A 347 25.83 0.52 24.15
CA GLU A 347 25.40 -0.48 23.17
C GLU A 347 23.98 -0.22 22.64
N ASP A 348 23.26 0.77 23.16
CA ASP A 348 21.93 1.15 22.67
C ASP A 348 22.04 1.79 21.29
N ASP A 349 21.01 1.63 20.46
CA ASP A 349 21.07 1.97 19.03
C ASP A 349 21.39 3.45 18.79
N LEU A 350 20.78 4.35 19.56
CA LEU A 350 21.03 5.79 19.50
C LEU A 350 22.50 6.14 19.77
N LEU A 351 23.06 5.60 20.86
CA LEU A 351 24.44 5.91 21.27
C LEU A 351 25.46 5.21 20.37
N ARG A 352 25.17 3.98 19.93
CA ARG A 352 26.05 3.23 19.02
C ARG A 352 26.31 3.97 17.72
N ILE A 353 25.31 4.65 17.17
CA ILE A 353 25.42 5.32 15.86
C ILE A 353 26.06 6.71 15.99
N PHE A 354 25.79 7.47 17.06
CA PHE A 354 26.11 8.90 17.09
C PHE A 354 27.02 9.39 18.23
N GLY A 355 27.31 8.58 19.27
CA GLY A 355 28.03 9.08 20.46
C GLY A 355 28.88 8.07 21.25
N GLY A 356 28.87 6.79 20.88
CA GLY A 356 29.44 5.71 21.68
C GLY A 356 30.95 5.82 21.88
N GLU A 357 31.69 6.25 20.87
CA GLU A 357 33.16 6.40 20.94
C GLU A 357 33.61 7.51 21.90
N GLN A 358 32.98 8.68 21.85
CA GLN A 358 33.33 9.81 22.70
C GLN A 358 32.97 9.53 24.17
N LEU A 359 31.78 8.96 24.39
CA LEU A 359 31.34 8.56 25.74
C LEU A 359 32.23 7.46 26.31
N LYS A 360 32.60 6.43 25.52
CA LYS A 360 33.56 5.39 25.94
C LYS A 360 34.89 5.97 26.41
N LYS A 361 35.44 6.94 25.68
CA LYS A 361 36.68 7.63 26.08
C LYS A 361 36.52 8.33 27.43
N VAL A 362 35.43 9.05 27.64
CA VAL A 362 35.13 9.71 28.93
C VAL A 362 34.97 8.70 30.06
N MET A 363 34.25 7.58 29.85
CA MET A 363 34.09 6.53 30.86
C MET A 363 35.44 5.91 31.28
N ASN A 364 36.35 5.75 30.33
CA ASN A 364 37.68 5.20 30.57
C ASN A 364 38.60 6.18 31.29
N ILE A 365 38.53 7.48 30.96
CA ILE A 365 39.30 8.54 31.64
C ILE A 365 38.88 8.67 33.10
N LEU A 366 37.56 8.67 33.35
CA LEU A 366 37.01 8.78 34.69
C LEU A 366 37.13 7.49 35.52
N LYS A 367 37.72 6.42 34.97
CA LYS A 367 37.94 5.11 35.62
C LYS A 367 36.70 4.55 36.32
N ILE A 368 35.52 4.77 35.74
CA ILE A 368 34.26 4.28 36.32
C ILE A 368 34.30 2.75 36.39
N GLU A 369 33.86 2.19 37.52
CA GLU A 369 33.88 0.75 37.75
C GLU A 369 32.84 0.02 36.88
N ARG A 370 32.89 -1.31 36.86
CA ARG A 370 31.84 -2.10 36.19
C ARG A 370 30.56 -2.03 37.00
N GLY A 371 29.43 -1.83 36.33
CA GLY A 371 28.11 -1.69 36.98
C GLY A 371 27.77 -0.29 37.51
N GLU A 372 28.70 0.68 37.49
CA GLU A 372 28.42 2.07 37.88
C GLU A 372 28.00 2.93 36.67
N PRO A 373 26.90 3.71 36.78
CA PRO A 373 26.51 4.64 35.74
C PRO A 373 27.30 5.94 35.79
N ILE A 374 27.28 6.69 34.67
CA ILE A 374 27.57 8.12 34.70
C ILE A 374 26.26 8.89 34.74
N GLU A 375 26.16 9.85 35.66
CA GLU A 375 25.06 10.79 35.79
C GLU A 375 25.64 12.22 35.78
N HIS A 376 25.29 13.02 34.78
CA HIS A 376 25.69 14.43 34.75
C HIS A 376 24.77 15.24 33.80
N PRO A 377 24.35 16.48 34.15
CA PRO A 377 23.50 17.30 33.29
C PRO A 377 24.05 17.54 31.88
N LEU A 378 25.38 17.64 31.74
CA LEU A 378 26.03 17.81 30.43
C LEU A 378 25.86 16.57 29.53
N LEU A 379 25.80 15.37 30.10
CA LEU A 379 25.60 14.14 29.34
C LEU A 379 24.15 14.04 28.85
N THR A 380 23.18 14.35 29.71
CA THR A 380 21.76 14.46 29.32
C THR A 380 21.61 15.41 28.13
N ARG A 381 22.23 16.60 28.18
CA ARG A 381 22.22 17.57 27.06
C ARG A 381 22.91 17.05 25.79
N LEU A 382 23.97 16.27 25.92
CA LEU A 382 24.64 15.64 24.78
C LEU A 382 23.72 14.63 24.08
N VAL A 383 23.04 13.79 24.86
CA VAL A 383 22.03 12.84 24.34
C VAL A 383 20.91 13.57 23.62
N GLU A 384 20.38 14.65 24.21
CA GLU A 384 19.35 15.47 23.55
C GLU A 384 19.84 16.11 22.24
N THR A 385 21.12 16.50 22.17
CA THR A 385 21.72 17.05 20.95
C THR A 385 21.85 15.96 19.87
N VAL A 386 22.19 14.74 20.27
CA VAL A 386 22.20 13.58 19.38
C VAL A 386 20.78 13.31 18.85
N GLN A 387 19.76 13.28 19.72
CA GLN A 387 18.37 13.10 19.29
C GLN A 387 17.92 14.20 18.31
N LYS A 388 18.22 15.48 18.58
CA LYS A 388 17.95 16.59 17.65
C LYS A 388 18.56 16.36 16.27
N LYS A 389 19.79 15.84 16.22
CA LYS A 389 20.47 15.54 14.95
C LYS A 389 19.76 14.40 14.21
N VAL A 390 19.35 13.35 14.92
CA VAL A 390 18.60 12.23 14.35
C VAL A 390 17.22 12.67 13.84
N GLU A 391 16.49 13.46 14.63
CA GLU A 391 15.22 14.07 14.24
C GLU A 391 15.37 14.89 12.96
N GLY A 392 16.41 15.74 12.85
CA GLY A 392 16.67 16.54 11.65
C GLY A 392 16.98 15.70 10.41
N ILE A 393 17.76 14.61 10.55
CA ILE A 393 18.03 13.68 9.44
C ILE A 393 16.72 12.99 9.01
N ASN A 394 15.95 12.48 9.97
CA ASN A 394 14.69 11.80 9.70
C ASN A 394 13.67 12.76 9.06
N PHE A 395 13.62 14.02 9.51
CA PHE A 395 12.77 15.06 8.92
C PHE A 395 13.17 15.36 7.47
N ALA A 396 14.47 15.49 7.17
CA ALA A 396 14.94 15.68 5.79
C ALA A 396 14.54 14.51 4.88
N ILE A 397 14.68 13.26 5.34
CA ILE A 397 14.25 12.07 4.60
C ILE A 397 12.73 12.12 4.34
N ARG A 398 11.93 12.42 5.37
CA ARG A 398 10.48 12.53 5.25
C ARG A 398 10.07 13.64 4.27
N LYS A 399 10.76 14.78 4.32
CA LYS A 399 10.53 15.90 3.39
C LYS A 399 10.75 15.49 1.94
N HIS A 400 11.84 14.77 1.66
CA HIS A 400 12.11 14.26 0.31
C HIS A 400 11.05 13.25 -0.16
N LEU A 401 10.64 12.33 0.72
CA LEU A 401 9.56 11.38 0.40
C LEU A 401 8.23 12.10 0.12
N MET A 402 7.90 13.13 0.91
CA MET A 402 6.71 13.95 0.69
C MET A 402 6.75 14.70 -0.65
N GLU A 403 7.91 15.22 -1.04
CA GLU A 403 8.05 15.92 -2.32
C GLU A 403 7.78 14.99 -3.51
N MET A 404 8.23 13.73 -3.43
CA MET A 404 7.88 12.69 -4.39
C MET A 404 6.38 12.37 -4.35
N ASP A 405 5.82 12.16 -3.17
CA ASP A 405 4.40 11.86 -3.01
C ASP A 405 3.49 13.00 -3.46
N THR A 406 3.95 14.25 -3.40
CA THR A 406 3.20 15.42 -3.93
C THR A 406 3.08 15.38 -5.45
N VAL A 407 4.05 14.81 -6.16
CA VAL A 407 3.98 14.62 -7.62
C VAL A 407 2.88 13.61 -7.95
N LEU A 408 2.88 12.48 -7.24
CA LEU A 408 1.87 11.44 -7.40
C LEU A 408 0.48 11.92 -6.99
N ASP A 409 0.41 12.79 -5.98
CA ASP A 409 -0.85 13.39 -5.53
C ASP A 409 -1.52 14.23 -6.63
N LYS A 410 -0.75 15.05 -7.35
CA LYS A 410 -1.26 15.84 -8.47
C LYS A 410 -1.83 14.94 -9.57
N GLN A 411 -1.10 13.89 -9.93
CA GLN A 411 -1.55 12.91 -10.91
C GLN A 411 -2.81 12.17 -10.45
N ARG A 412 -2.85 11.74 -9.17
CA ARG A 412 -4.02 11.10 -8.57
C ARG A 412 -5.23 12.02 -8.61
N ASN A 413 -5.06 13.30 -8.24
CA ASN A 413 -6.16 14.26 -8.23
C ASN A 413 -6.70 14.49 -9.65
N SER A 414 -5.85 14.55 -10.67
CA SER A 414 -6.30 14.60 -12.07
C SER A 414 -7.10 13.37 -12.47
N ILE A 415 -6.61 12.16 -12.16
CA ILE A 415 -7.29 10.90 -12.49
C ILE A 415 -8.62 10.77 -11.74
N TYR A 416 -8.65 11.12 -10.46
CA TYR A 416 -9.85 11.00 -9.63
C TYR A 416 -10.89 12.05 -10.02
N SER A 417 -10.47 13.25 -10.43
CA SER A 417 -11.36 14.27 -10.97
C SER A 417 -11.97 13.82 -12.29
N LEU A 418 -11.18 13.25 -13.20
CA LEU A 418 -11.67 12.66 -14.45
C LEU A 418 -12.66 11.52 -14.17
N ARG A 419 -12.32 10.63 -13.24
CA ARG A 419 -13.17 9.50 -12.83
C ARG A 419 -14.51 9.97 -12.25
N ASP A 420 -14.49 11.00 -11.41
CA ASP A 420 -15.69 11.61 -10.85
C ASP A 420 -16.54 12.29 -11.92
N TRP A 421 -15.90 12.97 -12.88
CA TRP A 421 -16.57 13.59 -14.02
C TRP A 421 -17.29 12.54 -14.88
N ILE A 422 -16.65 11.41 -15.21
CA ILE A 422 -17.26 10.29 -15.96
C ILE A 422 -18.46 9.68 -15.22
N LEU A 423 -18.40 9.64 -13.88
CA LEU A 423 -19.49 9.13 -13.05
C LEU A 423 -20.69 10.09 -12.98
N SER A 424 -20.46 11.41 -13.07
CA SER A 424 -21.52 12.41 -12.95
C SER A 424 -22.19 12.78 -14.28
N HIS A 425 -21.49 12.62 -15.40
CA HIS A 425 -22.02 13.01 -16.72
C HIS A 425 -22.78 11.86 -17.38
N GLU A 426 -23.96 12.18 -17.93
CA GLU A 426 -24.79 11.21 -18.67
C GLU A 426 -24.29 10.97 -20.09
N ASP A 427 -23.84 12.03 -20.74
CA ASP A 427 -23.25 12.04 -22.09
C ASP A 427 -21.72 12.16 -22.00
N LEU A 428 -21.03 11.37 -22.83
CA LEU A 428 -19.57 11.31 -22.90
C LEU A 428 -19.05 11.64 -24.30
N ASP A 429 -19.91 12.08 -25.23
CA ASP A 429 -19.56 12.34 -26.63
C ASP A 429 -18.35 13.27 -26.77
N GLU A 430 -18.33 14.42 -26.08
CA GLU A 430 -17.21 15.38 -26.13
C GLU A 430 -15.89 14.74 -25.67
N TYR A 431 -15.93 13.98 -24.57
CA TYR A 431 -14.75 13.29 -24.04
C TYR A 431 -14.23 12.20 -24.99
N LEU A 432 -15.13 11.48 -25.65
CA LEU A 432 -14.75 10.47 -26.64
C LEU A 432 -14.18 11.12 -27.90
N GLU A 433 -14.69 12.28 -28.30
CA GLU A 433 -14.13 13.05 -29.42
C GLU A 433 -12.69 13.48 -29.12
N GLU A 434 -12.41 13.95 -27.90
CA GLU A 434 -11.05 14.27 -27.46
C GLU A 434 -10.12 13.05 -27.48
N ILE A 435 -10.60 11.89 -26.98
CA ILE A 435 -9.83 10.63 -27.04
C ILE A 435 -9.51 10.26 -28.48
N ILE A 436 -10.49 10.35 -29.38
CA ILE A 436 -10.31 10.01 -30.79
C ILE A 436 -9.33 10.97 -31.47
N ASP A 437 -9.42 12.27 -31.19
CA ASP A 437 -8.49 13.28 -31.71
C ASP A 437 -7.06 13.02 -31.24
N ASP A 438 -6.89 12.71 -29.96
CA ASP A 438 -5.59 12.38 -29.36
C ASP A 438 -4.97 11.11 -29.97
N VAL A 439 -5.75 10.03 -30.08
CA VAL A 439 -5.29 8.77 -30.70
C VAL A 439 -4.90 8.97 -32.16
N ALA A 440 -5.70 9.75 -32.92
CA ALA A 440 -5.39 10.06 -34.31
C ALA A 440 -4.12 10.92 -34.43
N SER A 441 -4.01 11.98 -33.62
CA SER A 441 -2.88 12.92 -33.62
C SER A 441 -1.56 12.20 -33.34
N ARG A 442 -1.49 11.45 -32.23
CA ARG A 442 -0.27 10.76 -31.80
C ARG A 442 0.23 9.76 -32.82
N ARG A 443 -0.67 9.01 -33.45
CA ARG A 443 -0.30 8.03 -34.49
C ARG A 443 0.20 8.73 -35.76
N VAL A 444 -0.43 9.82 -36.16
CA VAL A 444 0.04 10.60 -37.32
C VAL A 444 1.40 11.24 -37.02
N GLU A 445 1.60 11.81 -35.83
CA GLU A 445 2.89 12.39 -35.43
C GLU A 445 4.01 11.35 -35.40
N GLU A 446 3.75 10.13 -34.92
CA GLU A 446 4.74 9.06 -34.84
C GLU A 446 5.18 8.54 -36.22
N PHE A 447 4.25 8.41 -37.17
CA PHE A 447 4.50 7.77 -38.47
C PHE A 447 4.59 8.73 -39.66
N CYS A 448 4.17 9.98 -39.51
CA CYS A 448 4.08 10.99 -40.57
C CYS A 448 4.66 12.34 -40.14
N SER A 449 5.79 12.31 -39.43
CA SER A 449 6.55 13.53 -39.11
C SER A 449 7.22 14.12 -40.37
N ASN A 450 7.54 15.43 -40.34
CA ASN A 450 7.95 16.26 -41.50
C ASN A 450 9.00 15.69 -42.48
N HIS A 451 9.71 14.61 -42.14
CA HIS A 451 10.77 14.00 -42.97
C HIS A 451 10.62 12.49 -43.24
N ASP A 452 9.66 11.78 -42.62
CA ASP A 452 9.52 10.32 -42.82
C ASP A 452 8.03 9.94 -42.87
N TRP A 453 7.55 9.57 -44.07
CA TRP A 453 6.13 9.32 -44.34
C TRP A 453 5.88 7.81 -44.43
N ASN A 454 5.74 7.16 -43.28
CA ASN A 454 5.56 5.71 -43.20
C ASN A 454 4.09 5.31 -43.12
N ILE A 455 3.39 5.40 -44.26
CA ILE A 455 1.95 5.06 -44.36
C ILE A 455 1.70 3.59 -44.04
N ASP A 456 2.62 2.69 -44.42
CA ASP A 456 2.48 1.26 -44.11
C ASP A 456 2.62 0.97 -42.61
N GLY A 457 3.53 1.67 -41.92
CA GLY A 457 3.64 1.65 -40.46
C GLY A 457 2.39 2.19 -39.77
N LEU A 458 1.81 3.28 -40.30
CA LEU A 458 0.55 3.84 -39.80
C LEU A 458 -0.63 2.86 -39.96
N LYS A 459 -0.76 2.22 -41.13
CA LYS A 459 -1.75 1.15 -41.36
C LYS A 459 -1.56 -0.01 -40.38
N GLY A 460 -0.30 -0.43 -40.19
CA GLY A 460 0.06 -1.47 -39.22
C GLY A 460 -0.36 -1.10 -37.80
N SER A 461 -0.11 0.14 -37.38
CA SER A 461 -0.57 0.65 -36.09
C SER A 461 -2.09 0.65 -35.99
N LEU A 462 -2.81 1.12 -37.02
CA LEU A 462 -4.28 1.17 -37.05
C LEU A 462 -4.98 -0.19 -37.13
N SER A 463 -4.26 -1.27 -37.44
CA SER A 463 -4.81 -2.64 -37.50
C SER A 463 -5.41 -3.15 -36.17
N VAL A 464 -5.15 -2.44 -35.08
CA VAL A 464 -5.80 -2.67 -33.77
C VAL A 464 -7.29 -2.34 -33.81
N PHE A 465 -7.72 -1.46 -34.70
CA PHE A 465 -9.12 -1.09 -34.90
C PHE A 465 -9.78 -2.02 -35.94
N PRO A 466 -11.13 -2.04 -36.01
CA PRO A 466 -11.84 -2.70 -37.10
C PRO A 466 -11.29 -2.31 -38.48
N LYS A 467 -11.31 -3.25 -39.43
CA LYS A 467 -10.63 -3.10 -40.74
C LYS A 467 -11.06 -1.86 -41.50
N GLU A 468 -12.32 -1.42 -41.34
CA GLU A 468 -12.89 -0.24 -41.99
C GLU A 468 -12.17 1.07 -41.65
N ILE A 469 -11.39 1.10 -40.56
CA ILE A 469 -10.62 2.26 -40.11
C ILE A 469 -9.17 2.21 -40.61
N SER A 470 -8.62 1.00 -40.79
CA SER A 470 -7.24 0.79 -41.27
C SER A 470 -7.08 0.88 -42.79
N ASP A 471 -8.19 0.80 -43.53
CA ASP A 471 -8.17 0.83 -44.99
C ASP A 471 -8.33 2.25 -45.53
N PHE A 472 -7.31 2.75 -46.22
CA PHE A 472 -7.29 4.11 -46.76
C PHE A 472 -7.88 4.20 -48.19
N ASP A 473 -8.51 3.13 -48.71
CA ASP A 473 -9.21 3.10 -50.02
C ASP A 473 -8.40 3.67 -51.20
N GLY A 474 -7.07 3.57 -51.18
CA GLY A 474 -6.19 4.14 -52.20
C GLY A 474 -6.18 5.67 -52.26
N LYS A 475 -6.65 6.36 -51.21
CA LYS A 475 -6.57 7.83 -51.10
C LYS A 475 -5.13 8.28 -50.86
N THR A 476 -4.71 9.26 -51.65
CA THR A 476 -3.49 10.03 -51.42
C THR A 476 -3.82 11.19 -50.49
N PHE A 477 -2.96 11.43 -49.52
CA PHE A 477 -3.09 12.55 -48.59
C PHE A 477 -1.97 13.54 -48.86
N ASP A 478 -2.32 14.83 -48.90
CA ASP A 478 -1.40 15.89 -49.29
C ASP A 478 -0.60 16.43 -48.08
N ASP A 479 -1.11 16.23 -46.87
CA ASP A 479 -0.53 16.69 -45.61
C ASP A 479 -0.90 15.77 -44.42
N ALA A 480 -0.17 15.89 -43.32
CA ALA A 480 -0.45 15.14 -42.09
C ALA A 480 -1.83 15.47 -41.50
N GLU A 481 -2.32 16.70 -41.69
CA GLU A 481 -3.61 17.16 -41.17
C GLU A 481 -4.80 16.49 -41.86
N SER A 482 -4.72 16.24 -43.18
CA SER A 482 -5.74 15.49 -43.91
C SER A 482 -5.78 14.02 -43.51
N ILE A 483 -4.63 13.40 -43.20
CA ILE A 483 -4.57 12.04 -42.64
C ILE A 483 -5.23 12.01 -41.26
N LYS A 484 -4.86 12.93 -40.37
CA LYS A 484 -5.44 13.05 -39.03
C LYS A 484 -6.96 13.18 -39.10
N SER A 485 -7.44 14.13 -39.92
CA SER A 485 -8.87 14.39 -40.11
C SER A 485 -9.61 13.17 -40.66
N HIS A 486 -9.00 12.42 -41.57
CA HIS A 486 -9.59 11.20 -42.11
C HIS A 486 -9.74 10.11 -41.05
N ILE A 487 -8.69 9.84 -40.27
CA ILE A 487 -8.72 8.85 -39.19
C ILE A 487 -9.74 9.24 -38.13
N LYS A 488 -9.75 10.51 -37.71
CA LYS A 488 -10.73 11.06 -36.75
C LYS A 488 -12.16 10.82 -37.23
N ASN A 489 -12.47 11.18 -38.47
CA ASN A 489 -13.81 11.02 -39.03
C ASN A 489 -14.23 9.55 -39.10
N LYS A 490 -13.33 8.65 -39.51
CA LYS A 490 -13.60 7.21 -39.56
C LYS A 490 -13.87 6.60 -38.18
N LEU A 491 -13.06 6.98 -37.18
CA LEU A 491 -13.27 6.56 -35.80
C LEU A 491 -14.60 7.07 -35.25
N TRP A 492 -14.95 8.33 -35.54
CA TRP A 492 -16.21 8.94 -35.11
C TRP A 492 -17.44 8.33 -35.80
N GLU A 493 -17.35 8.05 -37.10
CA GLU A 493 -18.40 7.34 -37.85
C GLU A 493 -18.64 5.95 -37.26
N GLY A 494 -17.57 5.19 -36.98
CA GLY A 494 -17.65 3.88 -36.34
C GLY A 494 -18.31 3.95 -34.96
N TYR A 495 -17.96 4.96 -34.16
CA TYR A 495 -18.60 5.21 -32.87
C TYR A 495 -20.11 5.48 -33.00
N ARG A 496 -20.50 6.40 -33.88
CA ARG A 496 -21.92 6.75 -34.10
C ARG A 496 -22.72 5.58 -34.64
N GLN A 497 -22.12 4.73 -35.46
CA GLN A 497 -22.75 3.50 -35.93
C GLN A 497 -23.01 2.54 -34.77
N LYS A 498 -22.01 2.29 -33.91
CA LYS A 498 -22.17 1.43 -32.72
C LYS A 498 -23.19 1.96 -31.72
N GLN A 499 -23.21 3.27 -31.50
CA GLN A 499 -24.20 3.93 -30.66
C GLN A 499 -25.63 3.71 -31.18
N LYS A 500 -25.84 3.80 -32.51
CA LYS A 500 -27.14 3.51 -33.14
C LYS A 500 -27.53 2.03 -33.08
N GLU A 501 -26.57 1.12 -33.25
CA GLU A 501 -26.82 -0.34 -33.21
C GLU A 501 -27.28 -0.81 -31.82
N ILE A 502 -26.65 -0.29 -30.76
CA ILE A 502 -26.85 -0.74 -29.37
C ILE A 502 -27.90 0.10 -28.63
N GLY A 503 -28.02 1.40 -28.94
CA GLY A 503 -28.96 2.32 -28.28
C GLY A 503 -28.47 2.82 -26.92
N GLU A 504 -29.40 3.18 -26.02
CA GLU A 504 -29.10 3.82 -24.72
C GLU A 504 -28.17 2.99 -23.79
N GLU A 505 -28.13 1.66 -23.95
CA GLU A 505 -27.22 0.81 -23.17
C GLU A 505 -25.75 1.07 -23.49
N TYR A 506 -25.46 1.63 -24.67
CA TYR A 506 -24.10 1.92 -25.10
C TYR A 506 -23.42 2.97 -24.22
N ASN A 507 -24.12 4.02 -23.80
CA ASN A 507 -23.53 5.03 -22.91
C ASN A 507 -23.16 4.44 -21.54
N ARG A 508 -23.94 3.46 -21.03
CA ARG A 508 -23.58 2.72 -19.81
C ARG A 508 -22.36 1.83 -20.03
N PHE A 509 -22.27 1.19 -21.19
CA PHE A 509 -21.11 0.39 -21.56
C PHE A 509 -19.84 1.23 -21.66
N VAL A 510 -19.89 2.34 -22.41
CA VAL A 510 -18.74 3.24 -22.58
C VAL A 510 -18.28 3.76 -21.22
N ARG A 511 -19.21 4.21 -20.36
CA ARG A 511 -18.87 4.61 -18.98
C ARG A 511 -18.17 3.49 -18.21
N PHE A 512 -18.67 2.26 -18.27
CA PHE A 512 -18.06 1.11 -17.61
C PHE A 512 -16.64 0.82 -18.15
N VAL A 513 -16.47 0.86 -19.48
CA VAL A 513 -15.18 0.66 -20.14
C VAL A 513 -14.18 1.74 -19.75
N SER A 514 -14.56 3.02 -19.80
CA SER A 514 -13.69 4.14 -19.44
C SER A 514 -13.23 4.03 -17.98
N LEU A 515 -14.15 3.78 -17.05
CA LEU A 515 -13.81 3.60 -15.63
C LEU A 515 -12.88 2.41 -15.42
N ARG A 516 -13.12 1.30 -16.12
CA ARG A 516 -12.29 0.10 -16.00
C ARG A 516 -10.90 0.29 -16.59
N ALA A 517 -10.80 0.94 -17.75
CA ALA A 517 -9.52 1.26 -18.39
C ALA A 517 -8.69 2.18 -17.49
N ILE A 518 -9.31 3.21 -16.91
CA ILE A 518 -8.66 4.11 -15.95
C ILE A 518 -8.22 3.33 -14.70
N ASP A 519 -9.12 2.58 -14.06
CA ASP A 519 -8.83 1.89 -12.80
C ASP A 519 -7.74 0.80 -12.96
N GLU A 520 -7.69 0.07 -14.08
CA GLU A 520 -6.64 -0.92 -14.36
C GLU A 520 -5.27 -0.27 -14.62
N ASN A 521 -5.22 0.71 -15.53
CA ASN A 521 -3.95 1.37 -15.87
C ASN A 521 -3.41 2.19 -14.69
N TRP A 522 -4.28 2.83 -13.89
CA TRP A 522 -3.87 3.55 -12.68
C TRP A 522 -3.26 2.61 -11.63
N ARG A 523 -3.83 1.42 -11.43
CA ARG A 523 -3.26 0.42 -10.50
C ARG A 523 -1.88 -0.05 -10.97
N GLN A 524 -1.75 -0.40 -12.24
CA GLN A 524 -0.46 -0.80 -12.81
C GLN A 524 0.58 0.35 -12.68
N TYR A 525 0.16 1.59 -12.93
CA TYR A 525 1.01 2.77 -12.78
C TYR A 525 1.52 2.93 -11.34
N LEU A 526 0.65 2.79 -10.34
CA LEU A 526 1.05 2.88 -8.92
C LEU A 526 2.11 1.83 -8.55
N GLU A 527 1.98 0.61 -9.05
CA GLU A 527 2.98 -0.45 -8.82
C GLU A 527 4.33 -0.11 -9.47
N GLU A 528 4.31 0.35 -10.73
CA GLU A 528 5.54 0.72 -11.45
C GLU A 528 6.24 1.93 -10.83
N VAL A 529 5.48 2.92 -10.36
CA VAL A 529 6.00 4.12 -9.69
C VAL A 529 6.70 3.78 -8.37
N GLU A 530 6.19 2.82 -7.61
CA GLU A 530 6.84 2.40 -6.36
C GLU A 530 8.25 1.86 -6.64
N HIS A 531 8.44 1.11 -7.73
CA HIS A 531 9.75 0.66 -8.16
C HIS A 531 10.68 1.80 -8.56
N VAL A 532 10.14 2.82 -9.24
CA VAL A 532 10.89 4.04 -9.58
C VAL A 532 11.30 4.80 -8.33
N LYS A 533 10.40 4.92 -7.34
CA LYS A 533 10.68 5.57 -6.05
C LYS A 533 11.85 4.90 -5.32
N GLU A 534 11.90 3.57 -5.30
CA GLU A 534 13.04 2.82 -4.77
C GLU A 534 14.32 3.01 -5.58
N ALA A 535 14.23 2.97 -6.92
CA ALA A 535 15.39 3.08 -7.81
C ALA A 535 16.06 4.45 -7.73
N VAL A 536 15.26 5.52 -7.70
CA VAL A 536 15.75 6.90 -7.61
C VAL A 536 16.49 7.13 -6.29
N ASN A 537 16.01 6.57 -5.17
CA ASN A 537 16.72 6.65 -3.89
C ASN A 537 18.11 6.00 -3.93
N LEU A 538 18.28 4.93 -4.71
CA LEU A 538 19.59 4.29 -4.91
C LEU A 538 20.49 5.05 -5.91
N ARG A 539 19.91 5.82 -6.83
CA ARG A 539 20.67 6.64 -7.80
C ARG A 539 21.09 8.00 -7.24
N ALA A 540 20.51 8.44 -6.12
CA ALA A 540 20.91 9.65 -5.40
C ALA A 540 22.41 9.68 -5.00
N TYR A 541 23.09 8.52 -4.97
CA TYR A 541 24.55 8.43 -4.81
C TYR A 541 25.35 9.04 -5.97
N GLY A 542 24.73 9.25 -7.14
CA GLY A 542 25.34 9.80 -8.36
C GLY A 542 25.32 11.33 -8.48
N GLN A 543 25.09 12.07 -7.38
CA GLN A 543 25.07 13.56 -7.33
C GLN A 543 23.99 14.26 -8.18
N LYS A 544 22.97 13.54 -8.66
CA LYS A 544 21.78 14.14 -9.28
C LYS A 544 20.67 14.30 -8.25
N ASP A 545 19.85 15.34 -8.42
CA ASP A 545 18.69 15.58 -7.54
C ASP A 545 17.63 14.49 -7.78
N PRO A 546 17.37 13.61 -6.79
CA PRO A 546 16.43 12.51 -6.92
C PRO A 546 15.01 12.98 -7.25
N ILE A 547 14.58 14.15 -6.77
CA ILE A 547 13.21 14.64 -6.99
C ILE A 547 13.00 15.01 -8.45
N LEU A 548 14.02 15.60 -9.08
CA LEU A 548 13.94 15.98 -10.49
C LEU A 548 13.92 14.75 -11.40
N GLU A 549 14.72 13.73 -11.10
CA GLU A 549 14.69 12.45 -11.82
C GLU A 549 13.33 11.77 -11.64
N PHE A 550 12.85 11.68 -10.40
CA PHE A 550 11.53 11.12 -10.10
C PHE A 550 10.42 11.83 -10.86
N LYS A 551 10.40 13.18 -10.88
CA LYS A 551 9.40 13.97 -11.63
C LYS A 551 9.43 13.68 -13.13
N ARG A 552 10.63 13.56 -13.73
CA ARG A 552 10.76 13.30 -15.17
C ARG A 552 10.31 11.88 -15.52
N GLU A 553 10.78 10.89 -14.78
CA GLU A 553 10.40 9.48 -15.00
C GLU A 553 8.89 9.27 -14.77
N THR A 554 8.35 9.77 -13.66
CA THR A 554 6.91 9.64 -13.35
C THR A 554 6.01 10.41 -14.32
N TYR A 555 6.45 11.55 -14.86
CA TYR A 555 5.72 12.27 -15.90
C TYR A 555 5.65 11.46 -17.19
N ALA A 556 6.78 10.91 -17.66
CA ALA A 556 6.81 10.08 -18.86
C ALA A 556 5.94 8.82 -18.70
N MET A 557 6.00 8.17 -17.54
CA MET A 557 5.14 7.02 -17.24
C MET A 557 3.66 7.40 -17.16
N PHE A 558 3.33 8.59 -16.65
CA PHE A 558 1.95 9.05 -16.56
C PHE A 558 1.37 9.39 -17.94
N ASP A 559 2.16 10.04 -18.81
CA ASP A 559 1.77 10.30 -20.20
C ASP A 559 1.56 9.00 -20.97
N GLU A 560 2.46 8.02 -20.78
CA GLU A 560 2.33 6.68 -21.34
C GLU A 560 1.08 5.95 -20.83
N MET A 561 0.77 6.07 -19.54
CA MET A 561 -0.46 5.52 -18.95
C MET A 561 -1.70 6.18 -19.57
N MET A 562 -1.72 7.51 -19.72
CA MET A 562 -2.83 8.22 -20.36
C MET A 562 -3.00 7.80 -21.81
N ARG A 563 -1.90 7.63 -22.56
CA ARG A 563 -1.92 7.08 -23.92
C ARG A 563 -2.58 5.71 -23.95
N LYS A 564 -2.15 4.78 -23.08
CA LYS A 564 -2.73 3.43 -22.99
C LYS A 564 -4.22 3.46 -22.61
N ILE A 565 -4.64 4.36 -21.73
CA ILE A 565 -6.05 4.53 -21.37
C ILE A 565 -6.86 4.94 -22.59
N ASN A 566 -6.44 5.99 -23.29
CA ASN A 566 -7.14 6.52 -24.47
C ASN A 566 -7.23 5.47 -25.58
N GLU A 567 -6.13 4.77 -25.87
CA GLU A 567 -6.13 3.69 -26.85
C GLU A 567 -7.05 2.54 -26.44
N THR A 568 -7.00 2.10 -25.18
CA THR A 568 -7.85 1.01 -24.68
C THR A 568 -9.32 1.36 -24.81
N ILE A 569 -9.71 2.59 -24.45
CA ILE A 569 -11.09 3.08 -24.57
C ILE A 569 -11.51 3.11 -26.04
N ALA A 570 -10.68 3.68 -26.93
CA ALA A 570 -10.94 3.77 -28.36
C ALA A 570 -11.12 2.39 -29.01
N ILE A 571 -10.34 1.40 -28.60
CA ILE A 571 -10.43 0.03 -29.11
C ILE A 571 -11.72 -0.63 -28.61
N TRP A 572 -12.01 -0.55 -27.31
CA TRP A 572 -13.13 -1.27 -26.69
C TRP A 572 -14.48 -0.68 -27.09
N MET A 573 -14.57 0.63 -27.29
CA MET A 573 -15.82 1.28 -27.74
C MET A 573 -16.22 0.81 -29.15
N LEU A 574 -15.27 0.48 -30.03
CA LEU A 574 -15.54 0.06 -31.40
C LEU A 574 -15.71 -1.46 -31.56
N ARG A 575 -15.12 -2.26 -30.68
CA ARG A 575 -15.16 -3.73 -30.77
C ARG A 575 -16.38 -4.37 -30.12
N ILE A 576 -17.21 -3.64 -29.38
CA ILE A 576 -18.43 -4.23 -28.81
C ILE A 576 -19.44 -4.62 -29.90
N VAL A 577 -20.06 -5.77 -29.70
CA VAL A 577 -21.16 -6.28 -30.51
C VAL A 577 -22.40 -6.33 -29.61
N ARG A 578 -23.56 -5.98 -30.17
CA ARG A 578 -24.83 -6.09 -29.46
C ARG A 578 -25.06 -7.55 -29.10
N ILE A 579 -25.14 -7.84 -27.81
CA ILE A 579 -25.58 -9.14 -27.34
C ILE A 579 -27.09 -9.22 -27.57
N ASP A 580 -27.53 -10.24 -28.29
CA ASP A 580 -28.94 -10.47 -28.56
C ASP A 580 -29.64 -10.91 -27.26
N ARG A 581 -30.43 -10.01 -26.65
CA ARG A 581 -31.09 -10.22 -25.35
C ARG A 581 -31.91 -11.51 -25.31
N GLU A 582 -32.50 -11.94 -26.43
CA GLU A 582 -33.25 -13.19 -26.50
C GLU A 582 -32.39 -14.45 -26.31
N LYS A 583 -31.12 -14.38 -26.72
CA LYS A 583 -30.17 -15.48 -26.63
C LYS A 583 -29.61 -15.63 -25.22
N VAL A 584 -29.27 -14.52 -24.56
CA VAL A 584 -28.84 -14.50 -23.16
C VAL A 584 -29.97 -14.85 -22.21
N GLU A 585 -31.21 -14.39 -22.45
CA GLU A 585 -32.34 -14.89 -21.65
C GLU A 585 -32.58 -16.39 -21.83
N LYS A 586 -32.40 -16.93 -23.04
CA LYS A 586 -32.51 -18.37 -23.30
C LYS A 586 -31.37 -19.16 -22.66
N GLU A 587 -30.15 -18.65 -22.66
CA GLU A 587 -28.99 -19.29 -22.02
C GLU A 587 -29.05 -19.18 -20.50
N ALA A 588 -29.43 -18.03 -19.95
CA ALA A 588 -29.68 -17.87 -18.51
C ALA A 588 -30.87 -18.72 -18.04
N LYS A 589 -31.96 -18.84 -18.83
CA LYS A 589 -33.06 -19.79 -18.55
C LYS A 589 -32.58 -21.24 -18.61
N ARG A 590 -31.75 -21.61 -19.58
CA ARG A 590 -31.13 -22.95 -19.68
C ARG A 590 -30.16 -23.24 -18.54
N GLU A 591 -29.36 -22.28 -18.10
CA GLU A 591 -28.47 -22.41 -16.95
C GLU A 591 -29.24 -22.49 -15.64
N ILE A 592 -30.34 -21.75 -15.49
CA ILE A 592 -31.26 -21.85 -14.34
C ILE A 592 -32.02 -23.17 -14.34
N GLU A 593 -32.45 -23.69 -15.51
CA GLU A 593 -33.05 -25.03 -15.64
C GLU A 593 -32.03 -26.14 -15.34
N ASN A 594 -30.80 -26.01 -15.82
CA ASN A 594 -29.71 -26.94 -15.52
C ASN A 594 -29.26 -26.87 -14.05
N ALA A 595 -29.29 -25.69 -13.43
CA ALA A 595 -29.03 -25.54 -12.00
C ALA A 595 -30.18 -26.10 -11.15
N LYS A 596 -31.43 -25.99 -11.61
CA LYS A 596 -32.60 -26.60 -10.96
C LYS A 596 -32.61 -28.13 -11.07
N SER A 597 -32.21 -28.70 -12.20
CA SER A 597 -32.11 -30.17 -12.37
C SER A 597 -30.99 -30.77 -11.50
N ILE A 598 -29.87 -30.06 -11.33
CA ILE A 598 -28.81 -30.44 -10.38
C ILE A 598 -29.32 -30.35 -8.93
N HIS A 599 -30.14 -29.34 -8.60
CA HIS A 599 -30.71 -29.20 -7.26
C HIS A 599 -31.76 -30.30 -6.94
N GLU A 600 -32.56 -30.73 -7.91
CA GLU A 600 -33.51 -31.85 -7.76
C GLU A 600 -32.80 -33.20 -7.63
N GLU A 601 -31.71 -33.46 -8.38
CA GLU A 601 -30.89 -34.66 -8.19
C GLU A 601 -30.21 -34.67 -6.81
N PHE A 602 -29.69 -33.54 -6.33
CA PHE A 602 -29.11 -33.42 -4.98
C PHE A 602 -30.15 -33.60 -3.87
N ASP A 603 -31.39 -33.17 -4.06
CA ASP A 603 -32.48 -33.37 -3.08
C ASP A 603 -32.98 -34.82 -3.03
N ILE A 604 -32.99 -35.52 -4.17
CA ILE A 604 -33.31 -36.96 -4.23
C ILE A 604 -32.20 -37.78 -3.56
N VAL A 605 -30.92 -37.45 -3.80
CA VAL A 605 -29.77 -38.08 -3.15
C VAL A 605 -29.76 -37.83 -1.64
N ASN A 606 -30.03 -36.60 -1.18
CA ASN A 606 -30.11 -36.26 0.24
C ASN A 606 -31.30 -36.90 0.96
N ARG A 607 -32.47 -37.01 0.31
CA ARG A 607 -33.62 -37.77 0.86
C ARG A 607 -33.33 -39.27 0.96
N SER A 608 -32.62 -39.84 -0.01
CA SER A 608 -32.24 -41.27 0.01
C SER A 608 -31.21 -41.58 1.12
N GLN A 609 -30.26 -40.66 1.35
CA GLN A 609 -29.27 -40.78 2.42
C GLN A 609 -29.91 -40.58 3.80
N ARG A 610 -30.77 -39.57 4.00
CA ARG A 610 -31.52 -39.38 5.26
C ARG A 610 -32.38 -40.59 5.62
N ARG A 611 -33.08 -41.20 4.65
CA ARG A 611 -33.86 -42.44 4.88
C ARG A 611 -32.99 -43.66 5.23
N LYS A 612 -31.75 -43.75 4.72
CA LYS A 612 -30.79 -44.81 5.09
C LYS A 612 -30.25 -44.60 6.52
N THR A 613 -29.99 -43.36 6.93
CA THR A 613 -29.49 -43.03 8.28
C THR A 613 -30.57 -43.27 9.35
N GLU A 614 -31.81 -42.86 9.10
CA GLU A 614 -32.94 -43.11 10.02
C GLU A 614 -33.29 -44.60 10.17
N LYS A 615 -33.17 -45.40 9.09
CA LYS A 615 -33.31 -46.87 9.16
C LYS A 615 -32.18 -47.52 9.97
N ARG A 616 -30.95 -47.01 9.87
CA ARG A 616 -29.79 -47.50 10.67
C ARG A 616 -29.93 -47.19 12.16
N GLU A 617 -30.45 -46.02 12.52
CA GLU A 617 -30.73 -45.67 13.93
C GLU A 617 -31.89 -46.48 14.53
N LYS A 618 -32.97 -46.72 13.76
CA LYS A 618 -34.06 -47.60 14.19
C LYS A 618 -33.63 -49.08 14.32
N ALA A 619 -32.68 -49.53 13.51
CA ALA A 619 -32.11 -50.88 13.62
C ALA A 619 -31.21 -51.04 14.87
N LYS A 620 -30.42 -50.02 15.23
CA LYS A 620 -29.58 -50.04 16.45
C LYS A 620 -30.40 -50.04 17.75
N LYS A 621 -31.59 -49.42 17.79
CA LYS A 621 -32.46 -49.42 18.97
C LYS A 621 -33.21 -50.74 19.24
N ARG A 622 -33.13 -51.74 18.35
CA ARG A 622 -33.87 -53.02 18.48
C ARG A 622 -33.08 -54.18 19.11
N PHE A 623 -31.79 -54.04 19.39
CA PHE A 623 -31.04 -55.04 20.16
C PHE A 623 -30.94 -54.63 21.63
N LYS A 624 -32.07 -54.66 22.34
CA LYS A 624 -32.10 -54.87 23.80
C LYS A 624 -32.30 -56.37 24.01
N ILE A 625 -31.25 -57.04 24.47
CA ILE A 625 -31.31 -58.43 24.92
C ILE A 625 -32.19 -58.46 26.18
N LYS A 626 -33.19 -59.34 26.16
CA LYS A 626 -34.04 -59.72 27.29
C LYS A 626 -33.31 -60.78 28.12
N ARG A 627 -33.34 -60.58 29.44
CA ARG A 627 -33.07 -61.49 30.58
C ARG A 627 -31.73 -62.23 30.59
#